data_AF-A0A351MMW8-F1
#
_entry.id   AF-A0A351MMW8-F1
#
_cell.length_a   1.000
_cell.length_b   1.000
_cell.length_c   1.000
_cell.angle_alpha   90.00
_cell.angle_beta   90.00
_cell.angle_gamma   90.00
#
_symmetry.space_group_name_H-M   'P 1'
#
loop_
_entity.id
_entity.type
_entity.pdbx_description
1 polymer ?
#
loop_
_entity_poly.entity_id
_entity_poly.type
_entity_poly.pdbx_seq_one_letter_code
_entity_poly.pdbx_strand_id
1 'polypeptide(L)'
;GSLPIGGLSSSAAVDVAYLLALQRVNGLDLDLAANIALAQRAEGEGLGLRTGTLDQTLILAGRAGHLTHLDFARETIDHLPHPPDRAFDLIIVHSGESRALVGSGYNERVGQCEEAARRLLAAADLPVPARPRLG
;
A
#
# COMPACT_ATOMS: atom_id res chain seq x y z
N GLY A 1 -9.74 16.43 -1.90
CA GLY A 1 -8.61 16.48 -0.96
C GLY A 1 -7.58 17.47 -1.46
N SER A 2 -6.65 17.91 -0.60
CA SER A 2 -5.54 18.82 -0.94
C SER A 2 -4.23 18.08 -1.27
N LEU A 3 -4.23 16.75 -1.24
CA LEU A 3 -3.07 15.95 -1.63
C LEU A 3 -2.76 16.17 -3.11
N PRO A 4 -1.50 16.49 -3.48
CA PRO A 4 -1.12 16.62 -4.87
C PRO A 4 -1.30 15.27 -5.58
N ILE A 5 -1.72 15.33 -6.85
CA ILE A 5 -1.95 14.14 -7.67
C ILE A 5 -0.58 13.57 -8.07
N GLY A 6 -0.33 12.32 -7.68
CA GLY A 6 0.87 11.56 -8.04
C GLY A 6 1.87 11.38 -6.88
N GLY A 7 2.23 10.12 -6.62
CA GLY A 7 3.37 9.75 -5.76
C GLY A 7 3.14 9.75 -4.24
N LEU A 8 1.96 10.16 -3.75
CA LEU A 8 1.61 10.19 -2.32
C LEU A 8 0.29 9.47 -2.02
N SER A 9 0.04 8.35 -2.70
CA SER A 9 -1.11 7.46 -2.39
C SER A 9 -2.48 8.14 -2.48
N SER A 10 -2.62 9.13 -3.37
CA SER A 10 -3.85 9.92 -3.50
C SER A 10 -5.07 9.10 -3.94
N SER A 11 -4.88 8.01 -4.69
CA SER A 11 -5.96 7.06 -5.05
C SER A 11 -6.45 6.30 -3.82
N ALA A 12 -5.54 5.62 -3.13
CA ALA A 12 -5.85 4.86 -1.92
C ALA A 12 -6.49 5.73 -0.83
N ALA A 13 -6.07 6.99 -0.68
CA ALA A 13 -6.68 7.93 0.28
C ALA A 13 -8.15 8.22 -0.04
N VAL A 14 -8.50 8.33 -1.32
CA VAL A 14 -9.89 8.54 -1.76
C VAL A 14 -10.71 7.27 -1.55
N ASP A 15 -10.17 6.10 -1.91
CA ASP A 15 -10.85 4.81 -1.76
C ASP A 15 -11.13 4.51 -0.28
N VAL A 16 -10.15 4.70 0.59
CA VAL A 16 -10.30 4.54 2.05
C VAL A 16 -11.31 5.55 2.61
N ALA A 17 -11.28 6.81 2.16
CA ALA A 17 -12.24 7.82 2.62
C ALA A 17 -13.69 7.44 2.27
N TYR A 18 -13.94 6.95 1.05
CA TYR A 18 -15.26 6.47 0.66
C TYR A 18 -15.67 5.21 1.42
N LEU A 19 -14.75 4.26 1.61
CA LEU A 19 -14.99 3.05 2.40
C LEU A 19 -15.45 3.40 3.82
N LEU A 20 -14.70 4.26 4.53
CA LEU A 20 -15.03 4.66 5.90
C LEU A 20 -16.33 5.47 5.98
N ALA A 21 -16.62 6.31 4.98
CA ALA A 21 -17.89 7.02 4.89
C ALA A 21 -19.07 6.05 4.72
N LEU A 22 -18.96 5.09 3.80
CA LEU A 22 -19.98 4.06 3.57
C LEU A 22 -20.17 3.17 4.79
N GLN A 23 -19.08 2.77 5.45
CA GLN A 23 -19.12 2.03 6.71
C GLN A 23 -19.94 2.81 7.76
N ARG A 24 -19.67 4.11 7.91
CA ARG A 24 -20.34 4.97 8.90
C ARG A 24 -21.82 5.17 8.63
N VAL A 25 -22.24 5.44 7.39
CA VAL A 25 -23.67 5.70 7.09
C VAL A 25 -24.53 4.43 7.18
N ASN A 26 -23.92 3.26 7.02
CA ASN A 26 -24.61 1.97 7.12
C ASN A 26 -24.48 1.31 8.51
N GLY A 27 -23.79 1.95 9.46
CA GLY A 27 -23.60 1.40 10.81
C GLY A 27 -22.79 0.10 10.85
N LEU A 28 -21.86 -0.08 9.91
CA LEU A 28 -21.01 -1.26 9.85
C LEU A 28 -19.79 -1.09 10.77
N ASP A 29 -19.40 -2.15 11.47
CA ASP A 29 -18.17 -2.18 12.27
C ASP A 29 -17.23 -3.23 11.68
N LEU A 30 -16.20 -2.75 10.98
CA LEU A 30 -15.19 -3.55 10.29
C LEU A 30 -13.85 -3.34 10.98
N ASP A 31 -13.13 -4.43 11.19
CA ASP A 31 -11.78 -4.36 11.71
C ASP A 31 -10.79 -3.79 10.66
N LEU A 32 -9.57 -3.50 11.13
CA LEU A 32 -8.51 -2.93 10.31
C LEU A 32 -8.18 -3.83 9.10
N ALA A 33 -8.12 -5.15 9.30
CA ALA A 33 -7.76 -6.10 8.26
C ALA A 33 -8.83 -6.15 7.16
N ALA A 34 -10.11 -6.16 7.53
CA ALA A 34 -11.23 -6.09 6.61
C ALA A 34 -11.22 -4.79 5.80
N ASN A 35 -10.95 -3.65 6.45
CA ASN A 35 -10.86 -2.37 5.77
C ASN A 35 -9.68 -2.31 4.77
N ILE A 36 -8.51 -2.84 5.14
CA ILE A 36 -7.35 -2.93 4.23
C ILE A 36 -7.69 -3.80 3.01
N ALA A 37 -8.28 -4.98 3.23
CA ALA A 37 -8.63 -5.90 2.15
C ALA A 37 -9.69 -5.31 1.20
N LEU A 38 -10.71 -4.64 1.73
CA LEU A 38 -11.74 -3.99 0.92
C LEU A 38 -11.18 -2.83 0.10
N ALA A 39 -10.34 -1.98 0.70
CA ALA A 39 -9.71 -0.87 0.00
C ALA A 39 -8.74 -1.36 -1.10
N GLN A 40 -7.95 -2.40 -0.84
CA GLN A 40 -7.07 -3.00 -1.85
C GLN A 40 -7.90 -3.59 -3.01
N ARG A 41 -8.99 -4.28 -2.68
CA ARG A 41 -9.89 -4.87 -3.68
C ARG A 41 -10.55 -3.80 -4.53
N ALA A 42 -11.05 -2.73 -3.93
CA ALA A 42 -11.67 -1.61 -4.64
C ALA A 42 -10.68 -0.97 -5.64
N GLU A 43 -9.44 -0.74 -5.22
CA GLU A 43 -8.40 -0.20 -6.10
C GLU A 43 -8.06 -1.19 -7.24
N GLY A 44 -7.90 -2.46 -6.91
CA GLY A 44 -7.53 -3.50 -7.88
C GLY A 44 -8.62 -3.79 -8.91
N GLU A 45 -9.88 -3.90 -8.50
CA GLU A 45 -11.02 -4.11 -9.40
C GLU A 45 -11.38 -2.84 -10.18
N GLY A 46 -11.31 -1.67 -9.54
CA GLY A 46 -11.67 -0.39 -10.16
C GLY A 46 -10.64 0.11 -11.17
N LEU A 47 -9.34 -0.11 -10.93
CA LEU A 47 -8.25 0.39 -11.77
C LEU A 47 -7.51 -0.71 -12.57
N GLY A 48 -7.81 -1.98 -12.31
CA GLY A 48 -7.10 -3.11 -12.93
C GLY A 48 -5.64 -3.24 -12.49
N LEU A 49 -5.27 -2.68 -11.34
CA LEU A 49 -3.90 -2.68 -10.82
C LEU A 49 -3.68 -3.82 -9.83
N ARG A 50 -2.52 -4.47 -9.93
CA ARG A 50 -2.09 -5.54 -8.99
C ARG A 50 -1.30 -4.94 -7.83
N THR A 51 -1.88 -3.98 -7.11
CA THR A 51 -1.24 -3.30 -5.97
C THR A 51 -1.12 -4.21 -4.74
N GLY A 52 -0.12 -3.93 -3.92
CA GLY A 52 -0.04 -4.47 -2.55
C GLY A 52 -1.00 -3.74 -1.61
N THR A 53 -0.82 -3.90 -0.30
CA THR A 53 -1.64 -3.26 0.73
C THR A 53 -0.98 -2.06 1.42
N LEU A 54 0.23 -1.66 0.99
CA LEU A 54 1.05 -0.66 1.67
C LEU A 54 0.30 0.65 1.91
N ASP A 55 -0.26 1.22 0.85
CA ASP A 55 -0.91 2.53 0.89
C ASP A 55 -2.14 2.50 1.81
N GLN A 56 -3.01 1.51 1.61
CA GLN A 56 -4.21 1.31 2.43
C GLN A 56 -3.85 1.13 3.91
N THR A 57 -2.82 0.34 4.19
CA THR A 57 -2.36 0.07 5.56
C THR A 57 -1.83 1.33 6.23
N LEU A 58 -0.98 2.11 5.54
CA LEU A 58 -0.42 3.35 6.10
C LEU A 58 -1.49 4.42 6.34
N ILE A 59 -2.50 4.50 5.48
CA ILE A 59 -3.61 5.45 5.64
C ILE A 59 -4.49 5.06 6.83
N LEU A 60 -4.80 3.78 7.01
CA LEU A 60 -5.70 3.29 8.05
C LEU A 60 -5.02 3.16 9.42
N ALA A 61 -3.77 2.71 9.47
CA ALA A 61 -3.05 2.43 10.71
C ALA A 61 -2.09 3.57 11.13
N GLY A 62 -1.92 4.61 10.30
CA GLY A 62 -1.03 5.73 10.59
C GLY A 62 -1.33 6.43 11.91
N ARG A 63 -0.27 6.76 12.67
CA ARG A 63 -0.39 7.46 13.96
C ARG A 63 0.42 8.76 13.95
N ALA A 64 -0.21 9.85 14.37
CA ALA A 64 0.44 11.15 14.49
C ALA A 64 1.69 11.06 15.39
N GLY A 65 2.79 11.69 14.95
CA GLY A 65 4.05 11.70 15.68
C GLY A 65 4.79 10.36 15.70
N HIS A 66 4.45 9.41 14.82
CA HIS A 66 5.11 8.12 14.72
C HIS A 66 5.47 7.80 13.26
N LEU A 67 6.56 7.07 13.07
CA LEU A 67 6.79 6.29 11.87
C LEU A 67 6.07 4.94 12.03
N THR A 68 5.50 4.44 10.94
CA THR A 68 4.89 3.11 10.92
C THR A 68 5.86 2.14 10.27
N HIS A 69 6.23 1.08 10.99
CA HIS A 69 7.00 -0.04 10.49
C HIS A 69 6.04 -1.19 10.16
N LEU A 70 6.06 -1.63 8.90
CA LEU A 70 5.22 -2.70 8.39
C LEU A 70 6.10 -3.89 7.99
N ASP A 71 5.80 -5.06 8.54
CA ASP A 71 6.37 -6.33 8.12
C ASP A 71 5.26 -7.18 7.51
N PHE A 72 5.22 -7.24 6.17
CA PHE A 72 4.20 -7.99 5.43
C PHE A 72 4.40 -9.52 5.50
N ALA A 73 5.62 -9.98 5.81
CA ALA A 73 5.89 -11.40 5.99
C ALA A 73 5.36 -11.90 7.35
N ARG A 74 5.43 -11.06 8.39
CA ARG A 74 4.91 -11.34 9.73
C ARG A 74 3.50 -10.80 9.97
N GLU A 75 2.99 -9.98 9.06
CA GLU A 75 1.70 -9.28 9.16
C GLU A 75 1.63 -8.40 10.42
N THR A 76 2.73 -7.72 10.78
CA THR A 76 2.84 -6.86 11.98
C THR A 76 2.92 -5.38 11.64
N ILE A 77 2.39 -4.55 12.54
CA ILE A 77 2.40 -3.09 12.48
C ILE A 77 2.97 -2.54 13.79
N ASP A 78 4.13 -1.90 13.71
CA ASP A 78 4.77 -1.24 14.86
C ASP A 78 4.82 0.27 14.66
N HIS A 79 4.59 1.03 15.73
CA HIS A 79 4.70 2.48 15.71
C HIS A 79 5.97 2.92 16.44
N LEU A 80 6.89 3.48 15.68
CA LEU A 80 8.13 4.02 16.21
C LEU A 80 7.93 5.51 16.48
N PRO A 81 8.08 6.00 17.72
CA PRO A 81 7.88 7.40 18.03
C PRO A 81 8.87 8.24 17.23
N HIS A 82 8.35 9.30 16.61
CA HIS A 82 9.17 10.25 15.87
C HIS A 82 9.94 11.11 16.88
N PRO A 83 11.29 11.10 16.90
CA PRO A 83 12.05 11.79 17.92
C PRO A 83 11.86 13.31 17.80
N PRO A 84 11.58 14.01 18.92
CA PRO A 84 11.38 15.47 18.91
C PRO A 84 12.66 16.23 18.53
N ASP A 85 13.83 15.71 18.91
CA ASP A 85 15.13 16.36 18.71
C ASP A 85 15.86 15.86 17.45
N ARG A 86 15.12 15.72 16.34
CA ARG A 86 15.71 15.22 15.09
C ARG A 86 16.80 16.15 14.55
N ALA A 87 17.89 15.56 14.07
CA ALA A 87 18.99 16.30 13.43
C ALA A 87 18.70 16.67 11.95
N PHE A 88 17.52 16.36 11.43
CA PHE A 88 17.16 16.54 10.02
C PHE A 88 15.66 16.79 9.82
N ASP A 89 15.28 17.47 8.74
CA ASP A 89 13.89 17.64 8.32
C ASP A 89 13.53 16.73 7.15
N LEU A 90 12.24 16.37 7.04
CA LEU A 90 11.69 15.66 5.89
C LEU A 90 10.96 16.66 4.99
N ILE A 91 11.40 16.76 3.75
CA ILE A 91 10.81 17.65 2.74
C ILE A 91 10.32 16.79 1.58
N ILE A 92 9.06 16.95 1.19
CA ILE A 92 8.49 16.34 -0.01
C ILE A 92 8.62 17.34 -1.16
N VAL A 93 9.30 16.94 -2.23
CA VAL A 93 9.46 17.76 -3.44
C VAL A 93 8.83 17.03 -4.61
N HIS A 94 7.78 17.62 -5.20
CA HIS A 94 7.18 17.11 -6.43
C HIS A 94 8.09 17.43 -7.62
N SER A 95 8.42 16.42 -8.43
CA SER A 95 9.32 16.56 -9.58
C SER A 95 8.74 17.42 -10.72
N GLY A 96 7.45 17.74 -10.69
CA GLY A 96 6.72 18.40 -11.77
C GLY A 96 6.09 17.42 -12.78
N GLU A 97 6.41 16.13 -12.68
CA GLU A 97 5.95 15.09 -13.59
C GLU A 97 4.86 14.23 -12.93
N SER A 98 3.62 14.37 -13.40
CA SER A 98 2.50 13.54 -12.95
C SER A 98 2.31 12.35 -13.89
N ARG A 99 2.48 11.13 -13.38
CA ARG A 99 2.20 9.89 -14.12
C ARG A 99 1.10 9.11 -13.43
N ALA A 100 0.10 8.66 -14.20
CA ALA A 100 -0.87 7.69 -13.73
C ALA A 100 -0.21 6.30 -13.64
N LEU A 101 -0.51 5.55 -12.58
CA LEU A 101 -0.08 4.15 -12.47
C LEU A 101 -0.73 3.28 -13.55
N VAL A 102 -1.98 3.57 -13.90
CA VAL A 102 -2.70 2.94 -15.00
C VAL A 102 -1.98 3.29 -16.32
N GLY A 103 -1.57 2.26 -17.06
CA GLY A 103 -0.84 2.41 -18.33
C GLY A 103 0.68 2.61 -18.20
N SER A 104 1.25 2.63 -16.98
CA SER A 104 2.68 2.86 -16.74
C SER A 104 3.58 1.61 -16.84
N GLY A 105 3.00 0.44 -17.09
CA GLY A 105 3.71 -0.85 -16.99
C GLY A 105 3.85 -1.38 -15.56
N TYR A 106 3.15 -0.81 -14.57
CA TYR A 106 3.18 -1.28 -13.17
C TYR A 106 2.91 -2.80 -13.06
N ASN A 107 1.83 -3.28 -13.66
CA ASN A 107 1.49 -4.70 -13.66
C ASN A 107 2.55 -5.56 -14.35
N GLU A 108 3.23 -5.04 -15.38
CA GLU A 108 4.33 -5.77 -16.02
C GLU A 108 5.48 -5.98 -15.03
N ARG A 109 5.85 -4.94 -14.27
CA ARG A 109 6.87 -5.05 -13.22
C ARG A 109 6.49 -6.05 -12.13
N VAL A 110 5.23 -6.05 -11.69
CA VAL A 110 4.74 -7.08 -10.75
C VAL A 110 4.95 -8.49 -11.33
N GLY A 111 4.64 -8.70 -12.60
CA GLY A 111 4.83 -10.00 -13.27
C GLY A 111 6.31 -10.39 -13.39
N GLN A 112 7.18 -9.42 -13.68
CA GLN A 112 8.63 -9.63 -13.73
C GLN A 112 9.18 -10.04 -12.36
N CYS A 113 8.71 -9.43 -11.27
CA CYS A 113 9.06 -9.82 -9.90
C CYS A 113 8.53 -11.20 -9.53
N GLU A 114 7.28 -11.53 -9.89
CA GLU A 114 6.69 -12.87 -9.69
C GLU A 114 7.54 -13.94 -10.41
N GLU A 115 7.98 -13.68 -11.65
CA GLU A 115 8.87 -14.56 -12.40
C GLU A 115 10.24 -14.72 -11.75
N ALA A 116 10.87 -13.61 -11.35
CA ALA A 116 12.16 -13.63 -10.69
C ALA A 116 12.11 -14.44 -9.38
N ALA A 117 11.06 -14.25 -8.57
CA ALA A 117 10.85 -15.00 -7.34
C ALA A 117 10.70 -16.50 -7.60
N ARG A 118 9.94 -16.91 -8.63
CA ARG A 118 9.81 -18.32 -9.01
C ARG A 118 11.14 -18.95 -9.39
N ARG A 119 11.97 -18.24 -10.17
CA ARG A 119 13.31 -18.72 -10.57
C ARG A 119 14.25 -18.89 -9.37
N LEU A 120 14.23 -17.94 -8.44
CA LEU A 120 15.06 -17.99 -7.23
C LEU A 120 14.65 -19.14 -6.31
N LEU A 121 13.34 -19.34 -6.10
CA LEU A 121 12.83 -20.46 -5.29
C LEU A 121 13.20 -21.81 -5.92
N ALA A 122 13.04 -21.95 -7.24
CA ALA A 122 13.42 -23.16 -7.96
C ALA A 122 14.92 -23.44 -7.88
N ALA A 123 15.77 -22.41 -8.03
CA ALA A 123 17.23 -22.55 -7.92
C ALA A 123 17.71 -22.89 -6.50
N ALA A 124 16.88 -22.62 -5.48
CA ALA A 124 17.14 -22.94 -4.08
C ALA A 124 16.50 -24.26 -3.62
N ASP A 125 15.91 -25.04 -4.54
CA ASP A 125 15.13 -26.25 -4.25
C ASP A 125 14.00 -26.03 -3.23
N LEU A 126 13.39 -24.84 -3.25
CA LEU A 126 12.27 -24.45 -2.38
C LEU A 126 10.92 -24.58 -3.12
N PRO A 127 9.79 -24.75 -2.38
CA PRO A 127 8.46 -24.79 -2.99
C PRO A 127 8.16 -23.52 -3.80
N VAL A 128 7.68 -23.72 -5.04
CA VAL A 128 7.33 -22.63 -5.96
C VAL A 128 5.81 -22.42 -5.97
N PRO A 129 5.28 -21.38 -5.31
CA PRO A 129 3.85 -21.11 -5.32
C PRO A 129 3.39 -20.60 -6.69
N ALA A 130 2.11 -20.81 -7.01
CA ALA A 130 1.49 -20.29 -8.23
C ALA A 130 1.57 -18.76 -8.32
N ARG A 131 1.50 -18.08 -7.16
CA ARG A 131 1.73 -16.65 -7.02
C ARG A 131 2.65 -16.38 -5.83
N PRO A 132 3.95 -16.10 -6.07
CA PRO A 132 4.86 -15.73 -4.99
C PRO A 132 4.38 -14.47 -4.28
N ARG A 133 4.44 -14.45 -2.95
CA ARG A 133 4.27 -13.22 -2.18
C ARG A 133 5.47 -12.32 -2.48
N LEU A 134 5.20 -11.10 -2.94
CA LEU A 134 6.21 -10.10 -3.29
C LEU A 134 6.21 -9.02 -2.20
N GLY A 135 6.78 -9.34 -1.04
CA GLY A 135 6.58 -8.53 0.16
C GLY A 135 5.25 -8.85 0.80
#